data_AF-A0A496WNM3-F1
#
_entry.id   AF-A0A496WNM3-F1
#
_cell.length_a   1.000
_cell.length_b   1.000
_cell.length_c   1.000
_cell.angle_alpha   90.00
_cell.angle_beta   90.00
_cell.angle_gamma   90.00
#
_symmetry.space_group_name_H-M   'P 1'
#
loop_
_entity.id
_entity.type
_entity.pdbx_description
1 polymer ?
#
loop_
_entity_poly.entity_id
_entity_poly.type
_entity_poly.pdbx_seq_one_letter_code
_entity_poly.pdbx_strand_id
1 'polypeptide(L)' 'MSGESTYAKTVVMQALDEAKSRSDMDIDAMGRAIIQVVVTQYLVDRSAQDVRQELEYLAESLDDDEPVVTRGC' A
#
# COMPACT_ATOMS: atom_id res chain seq x y z
N MET A 1 -0.24 -3.32 15.53
CA MET A 1 0.25 -3.66 14.17
C MET A 1 0.76 -5.08 14.18
N SER A 2 0.28 -5.93 13.27
CA SER A 2 0.72 -7.33 13.18
C SER A 2 2.13 -7.40 12.57
N GLY A 3 2.83 -8.53 12.71
CA GLY A 3 4.19 -8.70 12.17
C GLY A 3 4.22 -8.57 10.64
N GLU A 4 3.14 -8.99 9.99
CA GLU A 4 2.94 -8.93 8.55
C GLU A 4 2.91 -7.50 8.02
N SER A 5 2.20 -6.58 8.69
CA SER A 5 2.13 -5.19 8.25
C SER A 5 3.49 -4.48 8.33
N THR A 6 4.27 -4.80 9.37
CA THR A 6 5.63 -4.26 9.54
C THR A 6 6.56 -4.76 8.46
N TYR A 7 6.57 -6.08 8.21
CA TYR A 7 7.41 -6.69 7.19
C TYR A 7 7.04 -6.20 5.77
N ALA A 8 5.75 -6.17 5.45
CA ALA A 8 5.27 -5.66 4.16
C ALA A 8 5.71 -4.21 3.91
N LYS A 9 5.59 -3.34 4.93
CA LYS A 9 6.06 -1.96 4.85
C LYS A 9 7.56 -1.89 4.56
N THR A 10 8.39 -2.67 5.26
CA THR A 10 9.83 -2.70 5.02
C THR A 10 10.16 -3.10 3.59
N VAL A 11 9.57 -4.18 3.08
CA VAL A 11 9.84 -4.68 1.72
C VAL A 11 9.40 -3.67 0.66
N VAL A 12 8.21 -3.07 0.82
CA VAL A 12 7.69 -2.07 -0.13
C VAL A 12 8.53 -0.80 -0.13
N MET A 13 8.93 -0.30 1.05
CA MET A 13 9.79 0.88 1.13
C MET A 13 11.15 0.66 0.46
N GLN A 14 11.75 -0.53 0.64
CA GLN A 14 12.99 -0.88 -0.06
C GLN A 14 12.85 -0.85 -1.57
N ALA A 15 11.75 -1.38 -2.13
CA ALA A 15 11.51 -1.36 -3.56
C ALA A 15 11.31 0.07 -4.11
N LEU A 16 10.63 0.93 -3.35
CA LEU A 16 10.43 2.34 -3.72
C LEU A 16 11.73 3.14 -3.64
N ASP A 17 12.57 2.90 -2.63
CA ASP A 17 13.87 3.58 -2.51
C ASP A 17 14.85 3.14 -3.59
N GLU A 18 14.84 1.85 -3.98
CA GLU A 18 15.59 1.36 -5.14
C GLU A 18 15.15 2.10 -6.42
N ALA A 19 13.85 2.24 -6.66
CA ALA A 19 13.32 2.96 -7.81
C ALA A 19 13.75 4.45 -7.84
N LYS A 20 13.81 5.12 -6.68
CA LYS A 20 14.33 6.50 -6.59
C LYS A 20 15.82 6.60 -6.89
N SER A 21 16.60 5.58 -6.54
CA SER A 21 18.06 5.58 -6.68
C SER A 21 18.52 5.35 -8.13
N ARG A 22 17.62 4.88 -8.99
CA ARG A 22 17.90 4.44 -10.35
C ARG A 22 17.29 5.39 -11.38
N SER A 23 18.13 5.91 -12.27
CA SER A 23 17.69 6.86 -13.31
C SER A 23 16.82 6.24 -14.41
N ASP A 24 16.78 4.91 -14.50
CA ASP A 24 15.96 4.14 -15.46
C ASP A 24 14.61 3.70 -14.87
N MET A 25 14.29 4.10 -13.64
CA MET A 25 13.06 3.73 -12.95
C MET A 25 12.24 4.96 -12.59
N ASP A 26 10.93 4.75 -12.52
CA ASP A 26 9.96 5.76 -12.10
C ASP A 26 9.24 5.27 -10.84
N ILE A 27 9.14 6.15 -9.84
CA ILE A 27 8.59 5.81 -8.53
C ILE A 27 7.08 5.50 -8.60
N ASP A 28 6.34 6.23 -9.43
CA ASP A 28 4.90 6.04 -9.59
C ASP A 28 4.63 4.73 -10.34
N ALA A 29 5.44 4.42 -11.36
CA ALA A 29 5.42 3.14 -12.06
C ALA A 29 5.74 1.97 -11.12
N MET A 30 6.72 2.11 -10.23
CA MET A 30 7.05 1.10 -9.21
C MET A 30 5.88 0.89 -8.24
N GLY A 31 5.29 1.99 -7.71
CA GLY A 31 4.13 1.92 -6.84
C GLY A 31 2.95 1.20 -7.50
N ARG A 32 2.66 1.52 -8.77
CA ARG A 32 1.62 0.85 -9.55
C ARG A 32 1.92 -0.64 -9.77
N ALA A 33 3.17 -1.00 -10.04
CA ALA A 33 3.57 -2.41 -10.21
C ALA A 33 3.36 -3.21 -8.90
N ILE A 34 3.70 -2.64 -7.75
CA ILE A 34 3.47 -3.26 -6.43
C ILE A 34 1.98 -3.52 -6.21
N ILE A 35 1.12 -2.53 -6.47
CA ILE A 35 -0.34 -2.70 -6.36
C ILE A 35 -0.84 -3.82 -7.29
N GLN A 36 -0.33 -3.89 -8.52
CA GLN A 36 -0.71 -4.94 -9.49
C GLN A 36 -0.36 -6.35 -8.98
N VAL A 37 0.80 -6.54 -8.36
CA VAL A 37 1.20 -7.83 -7.78
C VAL A 37 0.21 -8.26 -6.69
N VAL A 38 -0.15 -7.35 -5.79
CA VAL A 38 -1.11 -7.63 -4.70
C VAL A 38 -2.50 -7.94 -5.26
N VAL A 39 -2.99 -7.12 -6.20
CA VAL A 39 -4.29 -7.34 -6.85
C VAL A 39 -4.34 -8.68 -7.57
N THR A 40 -3.25 -9.06 -8.26
CA THR A 40 -3.16 -10.37 -8.93
C THR A 40 -3.32 -11.53 -7.95
N GLN A 41 -2.75 -11.42 -6.75
CA GLN A 41 -2.91 -12.44 -5.71
C GLN A 41 -4.34 -12.50 -5.17
N TYR A 42 -5.02 -11.37 -4.99
CA TYR A 42 -6.41 -11.37 -4.52
C TYR A 42 -7.39 -11.94 -5.55
N LEU A 43 -7.14 -11.72 -6.84
CA LEU A 43 -7.96 -12.25 -7.93
C LEU A 43 -7.90 -13.78 -8.07
N VAL A 44 -7.02 -14.47 -7.32
CA VAL A 44 -7.00 -15.94 -7.26
C VAL A 44 -8.29 -16.48 -6.65
N ASP A 45 -8.80 -15.85 -5.60
CA ASP A 45 -9.93 -16.35 -4.79
C ASP A 45 -11.06 -15.32 -4.61
N ARG A 46 -10.88 -14.08 -5.09
CA ARG A 46 -11.86 -12.99 -4.94
C ARG A 46 -12.29 -12.45 -6.30
N SER A 47 -13.51 -11.90 -6.37
CA SER A 47 -13.96 -11.22 -7.59
C SER A 47 -13.30 -9.85 -7.73
N ALA A 48 -13.27 -9.32 -8.96
CA ALA A 48 -12.78 -7.95 -9.20
C ALA A 48 -13.61 -6.88 -8.45
N GLN A 49 -14.88 -7.16 -8.16
CA GLN A 49 -15.72 -6.28 -7.33
C GLN A 49 -15.27 -6.27 -5.88
N ASP A 50 -14.97 -7.43 -5.30
CA ASP A 50 -14.49 -7.53 -3.91
C ASP A 50 -13.13 -6.83 -3.75
N VAL A 51 -12.22 -7.02 -4.72
CA VAL A 51 -10.92 -6.34 -4.72
C VAL A 51 -11.08 -4.82 -4.79
N ARG A 52 -12.02 -4.32 -5.61
CA ARG A 52 -12.29 -2.87 -5.69
C ARG A 52 -12.78 -2.32 -4.36
N GLN A 53 -13.73 -3.00 -3.70
CA GLN A 53 -14.28 -2.57 -2.42
C GLN A 53 -13.21 -2.58 -1.32
N GLU A 54 -12.34 -3.60 -1.29
CA GLU A 54 -11.21 -3.66 -0.36
C GLU A 54 -10.24 -2.49 -0.55
N LEU A 55 -9.86 -2.19 -1.80
CA LEU A 55 -8.94 -1.09 -2.09
C LEU A 55 -9.54 0.29 -1.75
N GLU A 56 -10.84 0.46 -1.99
CA GLU A 56 -11.59 1.66 -1.59
C GLU A 56 -11.57 1.83 -0.07
N TYR A 57 -11.91 0.77 0.67
CA TYR A 57 -11.85 0.77 2.13
C TYR A 57 -10.44 1.08 2.67
N LEU A 58 -9.40 0.46 2.10
CA LEU A 58 -8.02 0.72 2.52
C LEU A 58 -7.61 2.17 2.25
N ALA A 59 -7.99 2.73 1.09
CA ALA A 59 -7.68 4.11 0.75
C ALA A 59 -8.35 5.11 1.71
N GLU A 60 -9.60 4.86 2.09
CA GLU A 60 -10.34 5.68 3.07
C GLU A 60 -9.74 5.53 4.48
N SER A 61 -9.45 4.31 4.92
CA SER A 61 -8.96 4.05 6.28
C SER A 61 -7.55 4.58 6.57
N LEU A 62 -6.71 4.71 5.54
CA LEU A 62 -5.35 5.23 5.67
C LEU A 62 -5.29 6.77 5.74
N ASP A 63 -6.37 7.46 5.31
CA ASP A 63 -6.52 8.91 5.45
C ASP A 63 -6.92 9.29 6.89
N ASP A 64 -7.65 8.41 7.58
CA ASP A 64 -8.14 8.61 8.95
C ASP A 64 -7.07 8.45 10.06
N ASP A 65 -5.86 8.01 9.74
CA ASP A 65 -4.74 7.88 10.69
C ASP A 65 -3.99 9.22 10.94
N GLU A 66 -4.54 10.37 10.52
CA GLU A 66 -4.07 11.67 11.00
C GLU A 66 -4.29 11.78 12.53
N PRO A 67 -3.24 12.04 13.33
CA PRO A 67 -3.37 12.03 14.78
C PRO A 67 -4.33 13.13 15.23
N VAL A 68 -5.46 12.73 15.81
CA VAL A 68 -6.31 13.63 16.60
C VAL A 68 -5.44 14.16 17.74
N VAL A 69 -4.87 15.35 17.55
CA VAL A 69 -4.25 16.12 18.62
C VAL A 69 -5.39 16.48 19.56
N THR A 70 -5.64 15.64 20.55
CA THR A 70 -6.42 16.02 21.73
C THR A 70 -5.61 17.10 22.45
N ARG A 71 -5.83 18.36 22.06
CA ARG A 71 -5.38 19.51 22.84
C ARG A 71 -5.98 19.35 24.24
N GLY A 72 -5.09 19.37 25.22
CA GLY A 72 -5.33 18.90 26.58
C GLY A 72 -6.61 19.39 27.25
N CYS A 73 -7.15 18.51 28.09
CA CYS A 73 -7.80 18.90 29.33
C CYS A 73 -6.78 18.82 30.46
#